data_AF-A0A494XQ28-F1
#
_entry.id   AF-A0A494XQ28-F1
#
_cell.length_a   1.000
_cell.length_b   1.000
_cell.length_c   1.000
_cell.angle_alpha   90.00
_cell.angle_beta   90.00
_cell.angle_gamma   90.00
#
_symmetry.space_group_name_H-M   'P 1'
#
loop_
_entity.id
_entity.type
_entity.pdbx_description
1 polymer ?
#
loop_
_entity_poly.entity_id
_entity_poly.type
_entity_poly.pdbx_seq_one_letter_code
_entity_poly.pdbx_strand_id
1 'polypeptide(L)'
;MSSGPYRAGRADRPAATVRSVTSTNHAQAMFDDLSTHFRRVLEGACGAHADTFEARVCDALREAAPLVDLLPANVLDGCAERYARHLLASDASGRFAAAALIWRPGQVTPVHGHHTWCGYRVVKGALTEEWFSARGTDGRASYIGTRMRPAGAASFVGPASDGIHRLANRGTTVAVSIHVYGVHADALASRVNRLVDLDDPVLSATAAEAE
;
A
#
# COMPACT_ATOMS: atom_id res chain seq x y z
N MET A 1 51.84 -7.51 -60.42
CA MET A 1 50.38 -7.45 -60.17
C MET A 1 49.95 -8.86 -59.77
N SER A 2 49.37 -9.22 -58.63
CA SER A 2 48.90 -8.47 -57.46
C SER A 2 48.78 -9.45 -56.27
N SER A 3 49.27 -9.00 -55.10
CA SER A 3 48.76 -9.17 -53.72
C SER A 3 47.88 -10.39 -53.30
N GLY A 4 48.34 -11.12 -52.27
CA GLY A 4 47.69 -11.13 -50.94
C GLY A 4 46.80 -12.34 -50.51
N PRO A 5 46.84 -12.79 -49.24
CA PRO A 5 46.23 -14.03 -48.74
C PRO A 5 44.92 -13.83 -47.94
N TYR A 6 44.12 -14.87 -47.67
CA TYR A 6 43.05 -14.79 -46.66
C TYR A 6 42.88 -16.08 -45.83
N ARG A 7 42.94 -15.92 -44.51
CA ARG A 7 42.71 -16.92 -43.45
C ARG A 7 41.29 -16.79 -42.90
N ALA A 8 40.74 -17.93 -42.47
CA ALA A 8 39.88 -18.19 -41.31
C ALA A 8 38.53 -17.49 -41.14
N GLY A 9 37.52 -18.29 -40.76
CA GLY A 9 36.27 -17.80 -40.19
C GLY A 9 35.40 -18.94 -39.66
N ARG A 10 35.76 -19.53 -38.52
CA ARG A 10 34.84 -20.37 -37.74
C ARG A 10 33.91 -19.41 -37.01
N ALA A 11 32.64 -19.35 -37.42
CA ALA A 11 31.64 -18.51 -36.78
C ALA A 11 31.39 -19.03 -35.36
N ASP A 12 31.79 -18.24 -34.37
CA ASP A 12 31.45 -18.44 -32.98
C ASP A 12 29.99 -18.00 -32.78
N ARG A 13 29.13 -18.91 -32.33
CA ARG A 13 27.75 -18.57 -31.96
C ARG A 13 27.80 -17.86 -30.61
N PRO A 14 27.15 -16.69 -30.42
CA PRO A 14 27.09 -16.08 -29.11
C PRO A 14 26.32 -17.00 -28.16
N ALA A 15 26.96 -17.34 -27.04
CA ALA A 15 26.33 -18.04 -25.93
C ALA A 15 25.15 -17.21 -25.42
N ALA A 16 23.97 -17.82 -25.32
CA ALA A 16 22.81 -17.23 -24.69
C ALA A 16 23.19 -16.84 -23.25
N THR A 17 23.13 -15.55 -22.94
CA THR A 17 23.33 -15.05 -21.59
C THR A 17 22.19 -15.56 -20.71
N VAL A 18 22.49 -16.54 -19.86
CA VAL A 18 21.62 -16.95 -18.76
C VAL A 18 21.48 -15.73 -17.85
N ARG A 19 20.40 -14.96 -18.00
CA ARG A 19 20.03 -13.94 -17.02
C ARG A 19 19.62 -14.68 -15.73
N SER A 20 20.35 -14.38 -14.66
CA SER A 20 20.27 -14.90 -13.29
C SER A 20 18.84 -15.18 -12.80
N VAL A 21 18.46 -16.46 -12.75
CA VAL A 21 17.31 -16.95 -11.96
C VAL A 21 17.59 -16.83 -10.46
N THR A 22 18.87 -16.78 -10.06
CA THR A 22 19.33 -16.75 -8.67
C THR A 22 19.00 -15.45 -7.94
N SER A 23 19.02 -14.30 -8.63
CA SER A 23 18.76 -12.99 -8.02
C SER A 23 17.28 -12.79 -7.67
N THR A 24 16.38 -13.26 -8.54
CA THR A 24 14.92 -13.25 -8.28
C THR A 24 14.58 -14.16 -7.09
N ASN A 25 15.24 -15.31 -6.98
CA ASN A 25 15.03 -16.24 -5.86
C ASN A 25 15.48 -15.66 -4.51
N HIS A 26 16.55 -14.85 -4.48
CA HIS A 26 17.02 -14.23 -3.24
C HIS A 26 16.10 -13.11 -2.76
N ALA A 27 15.68 -12.21 -3.66
CA ALA A 27 14.75 -11.13 -3.31
C ALA A 27 13.39 -11.67 -2.83
N GLN A 28 12.88 -12.73 -3.48
CA GLN A 28 11.67 -13.40 -3.04
C GLN A 28 11.83 -14.03 -1.65
N ALA A 29 12.94 -14.73 -1.38
CA ALA A 29 13.20 -15.29 -0.06
C ALA A 29 13.28 -14.21 1.04
N MET A 30 13.95 -13.09 0.76
CA MET A 30 13.99 -11.95 1.68
C MET A 30 12.59 -11.36 1.93
N PHE A 31 11.76 -11.28 0.88
CA PHE A 31 10.38 -10.83 1.00
C PHE A 31 9.57 -11.77 1.89
N ASP A 32 9.69 -13.09 1.67
CA ASP A 32 8.96 -14.11 2.43
C ASP A 32 9.37 -14.09 3.92
N ASP A 33 10.66 -13.92 4.21
CA ASP A 33 11.20 -13.82 5.57
C ASP A 33 10.68 -12.56 6.28
N LEU A 34 10.74 -11.39 5.62
CA LEU A 34 10.24 -10.14 6.19
C LEU A 34 8.72 -10.13 6.33
N SER A 35 7.99 -10.71 5.38
CA SER A 35 6.54 -10.85 5.44
C SER A 35 6.16 -11.76 6.61
N THR A 36 6.89 -12.87 6.80
CA THR A 36 6.73 -13.77 7.94
C THR A 36 7.00 -13.07 9.27
N HIS A 37 8.06 -12.27 9.36
CA HIS A 37 8.34 -11.46 10.54
C HIS A 37 7.22 -10.44 10.81
N PHE A 38 6.84 -9.66 9.81
CA PHE A 38 5.80 -8.65 9.92
C PHE A 38 4.47 -9.26 10.39
N ARG A 39 4.08 -10.40 9.81
CA ARG A 39 2.91 -11.15 10.24
C ARG A 39 2.98 -11.53 11.73
N ARG A 40 4.11 -12.07 12.20
CA ARG A 40 4.29 -12.42 13.64
C ARG A 40 4.17 -11.20 14.55
N VAL A 41 4.74 -10.05 14.16
CA VAL A 41 4.63 -8.81 14.95
C VAL A 41 3.17 -8.36 15.04
N LEU A 42 2.43 -8.39 13.92
CA LEU A 42 1.00 -8.06 13.90
C LEU A 42 0.15 -9.06 14.70
N GLU A 43 0.43 -10.36 14.62
CA GLU A 43 -0.22 -11.39 15.45
C GLU A 43 -0.03 -11.10 16.95
N GLY A 44 1.17 -10.67 17.34
CA GLY A 44 1.47 -10.24 18.70
C GLY A 44 0.74 -8.94 19.09
N ALA A 45 0.62 -7.97 18.17
CA ALA A 45 -0.16 -6.76 18.38
C ALA A 45 -1.65 -7.09 18.61
N CYS A 46 -2.25 -7.94 17.79
CA CYS A 46 -3.64 -8.37 17.94
C CYS A 46 -3.91 -9.16 19.23
N GLY A 47 -2.89 -9.76 19.85
CA GLY A 47 -2.99 -10.41 21.15
C GLY A 47 -2.71 -9.49 22.34
N ALA A 48 -2.35 -8.22 22.11
CA ALA A 48 -1.98 -7.28 23.16
C ALA A 48 -3.20 -6.63 23.84
N HIS A 49 -2.94 -5.95 24.96
CA HIS A 49 -3.95 -5.13 25.62
C HIS A 49 -4.37 -3.95 24.73
N ALA A 50 -5.65 -3.59 24.77
CA ALA A 50 -6.27 -2.55 23.94
C ALA A 50 -5.49 -1.22 23.98
N ASP A 51 -5.06 -0.79 25.18
CA ASP A 51 -4.33 0.47 25.38
C ASP A 51 -2.97 0.54 24.67
N THR A 52 -2.43 -0.60 24.23
CA THR A 52 -1.15 -0.66 23.49
C THR A 52 -1.31 -1.05 22.02
N PHE A 53 -2.54 -1.36 21.59
CA PHE A 53 -2.80 -1.93 20.27
C PHE A 53 -2.36 -1.00 19.15
N GLU A 54 -2.80 0.27 19.18
CA GLU A 54 -2.43 1.28 18.18
C GLU A 54 -0.92 1.45 18.07
N ALA A 55 -0.24 1.61 19.22
CA ALA A 55 1.21 1.79 19.25
C ALA A 55 1.94 0.60 18.63
N ARG A 56 1.52 -0.63 18.95
CA ARG A 56 2.10 -1.86 18.40
C ARG A 56 1.85 -2.03 16.91
N VAL A 57 0.66 -1.65 16.42
CA VAL A 57 0.37 -1.65 14.97
C VAL A 57 1.26 -0.62 14.26
N CYS A 58 1.43 0.57 14.83
CA CYS A 58 2.33 1.59 14.29
C CYS A 58 3.79 1.14 14.29
N ASP A 59 4.22 0.41 15.32
CA ASP A 59 5.55 -0.22 15.38
C ASP A 59 5.74 -1.24 14.26
N ALA A 60 4.78 -2.16 14.11
CA ALA A 60 4.81 -3.18 13.07
C ALA A 60 4.87 -2.55 11.66
N LEU A 61 4.09 -1.50 11.41
CA LEU A 61 4.10 -0.75 10.15
C LEU A 61 5.46 -0.10 9.86
N ARG A 62 6.17 0.37 10.88
CA ARG A 62 7.52 0.91 10.73
C ARG A 62 8.50 -0.18 10.30
N GLU A 63 8.44 -1.34 10.95
CA GLU A 63 9.29 -2.49 10.64
C GLU A 63 9.01 -3.08 9.26
N ALA A 64 7.78 -2.95 8.77
CA ALA A 64 7.38 -3.43 7.44
C ALA A 64 7.88 -2.58 6.27
N ALA A 65 8.40 -1.37 6.50
CA ALA A 65 8.80 -0.46 5.43
C ALA A 65 9.76 -1.08 4.38
N PRO A 66 10.77 -1.90 4.75
CA PRO A 66 11.66 -2.53 3.78
C PRO A 66 10.98 -3.53 2.84
N LEU A 67 9.76 -4.02 3.13
CA LEU A 67 9.01 -4.90 2.20
C LEU A 67 8.74 -4.21 0.87
N VAL A 68 8.55 -2.89 0.87
CA VAL A 68 8.27 -2.12 -0.35
C VAL A 68 9.46 -2.16 -1.30
N ASP A 69 10.70 -2.15 -0.78
CA ASP A 69 11.92 -2.18 -1.60
C ASP A 69 12.14 -3.55 -2.26
N LEU A 70 11.45 -4.59 -1.78
CA LEU A 70 11.51 -5.94 -2.32
C LEU A 70 10.37 -6.26 -3.30
N LEU A 71 9.42 -5.34 -3.47
CA LEU A 71 8.35 -5.51 -4.46
C LEU A 71 8.91 -5.39 -5.89
N PRO A 72 8.42 -6.22 -6.84
CA PRO A 72 8.79 -6.09 -8.24
C PRO A 72 8.51 -4.69 -8.80
N ALA A 73 9.36 -4.20 -9.72
CA ALA A 73 9.19 -2.86 -10.29
C ALA A 73 7.81 -2.66 -10.96
N ASN A 74 7.28 -3.68 -11.64
CA ASN A 74 5.96 -3.63 -12.27
C ASN A 74 4.81 -3.53 -11.25
N VAL A 75 5.02 -3.98 -10.02
CA VAL A 75 4.07 -3.76 -8.91
C VAL A 75 4.14 -2.31 -8.46
N LEU A 76 5.34 -1.76 -8.31
CA LEU A 76 5.57 -0.38 -7.90
C LEU A 76 5.16 0.67 -8.95
N ASP A 77 5.03 0.28 -10.22
CA ASP A 77 4.50 1.15 -11.29
C ASP A 77 3.00 1.47 -11.10
N GLY A 78 2.28 0.60 -10.38
CA GLY A 78 0.86 0.73 -10.09
C GLY A 78 -0.04 0.69 -11.33
N CYS A 79 -1.33 0.96 -11.12
CA CYS A 79 -2.35 1.03 -12.18
C CYS A 79 -2.60 2.49 -12.57
N ALA A 80 -2.78 2.78 -13.86
CA ALA A 80 -2.98 4.16 -14.34
C ALA A 80 -4.33 4.72 -13.90
N GLU A 81 -5.35 3.86 -13.84
CA GLU A 81 -6.75 4.23 -13.63
C GLU A 81 -7.10 4.40 -12.15
N ARG A 82 -6.43 3.67 -11.25
CA ARG A 82 -6.73 3.64 -9.81
C ARG A 82 -5.52 3.26 -8.98
N TYR A 83 -5.56 3.55 -7.68
CA TYR A 83 -4.55 3.05 -6.76
C TYR A 83 -4.70 1.53 -6.62
N ALA A 84 -3.58 0.81 -6.50
CA ALA A 84 -3.56 -0.66 -6.46
C ALA A 84 -3.29 -1.17 -5.04
N ARG A 85 -3.87 -2.31 -4.67
CA ARG A 85 -3.59 -3.00 -3.39
C ARG A 85 -2.79 -4.29 -3.65
N HIS A 86 -1.66 -4.44 -2.98
CA HIS A 86 -0.84 -5.65 -3.04
C HIS A 86 -0.72 -6.26 -1.65
N LEU A 87 -1.31 -7.44 -1.45
CA LEU A 87 -1.26 -8.16 -0.19
C LEU A 87 0.19 -8.46 0.21
N LEU A 88 0.57 -8.09 1.43
CA LEU A 88 1.90 -8.33 2.00
C LEU A 88 1.86 -9.46 3.03
N ALA A 89 0.85 -9.45 3.89
CA ALA A 89 0.67 -10.42 4.97
C ALA A 89 -0.80 -10.48 5.37
N SER A 90 -1.24 -11.63 5.88
CA SER A 90 -2.57 -11.77 6.47
C SER A 90 -2.56 -12.84 7.54
N ASP A 91 -3.50 -12.72 8.48
CA ASP A 91 -3.76 -13.72 9.48
C ASP A 91 -4.87 -14.68 9.03
N ALA A 92 -4.66 -15.99 9.22
CA ALA A 92 -5.59 -17.01 8.75
C ALA A 92 -6.96 -16.97 9.45
N SER A 93 -7.01 -16.49 10.71
CA SER A 93 -8.28 -16.29 11.43
C SER A 93 -8.91 -14.93 11.18
N GLY A 94 -8.37 -14.13 10.25
CA GLY A 94 -8.98 -12.87 9.82
C GLY A 94 -8.78 -11.70 10.77
N ARG A 95 -7.85 -11.80 11.72
CA ARG A 95 -7.57 -10.70 12.65
C ARG A 95 -6.96 -9.49 11.94
N PHE A 96 -6.24 -9.73 10.84
CA PHE A 96 -5.76 -8.65 9.96
C PHE A 96 -5.44 -9.12 8.54
N ALA A 97 -5.46 -8.14 7.63
CA ALA A 97 -4.84 -8.19 6.31
C ALA A 97 -4.05 -6.90 6.07
N ALA A 98 -2.81 -7.05 5.61
CA ALA A 98 -1.87 -5.96 5.36
C ALA A 98 -1.50 -5.88 3.87
N ALA A 99 -1.49 -4.68 3.31
CA ALA A 99 -1.20 -4.46 1.90
C ALA A 99 -0.39 -3.20 1.64
N ALA A 100 0.47 -3.25 0.63
CA ALA A 100 1.06 -2.08 0.01
C ALA A 100 0.03 -1.45 -0.94
N LEU A 101 -0.24 -0.16 -0.76
CA LEU A 101 -1.03 0.64 -1.67
C LEU A 101 -0.12 1.51 -2.52
N ILE A 102 -0.28 1.42 -3.83
CA ILE A 102 0.52 2.15 -4.83
C ILE A 102 -0.33 3.25 -5.43
N TRP A 103 0.13 4.49 -5.29
CA TRP A 103 -0.61 5.69 -5.66
C TRP A 103 0.15 6.44 -6.74
N ARG A 104 -0.34 6.44 -7.97
CA ARG A 104 0.17 7.34 -9.02
C ARG A 104 -0.29 8.79 -8.75
N PRO A 105 0.39 9.79 -9.32
CA PRO A 105 0.01 11.19 -9.20
C PRO A 105 -1.48 11.42 -9.52
N GLY A 106 -2.15 12.17 -8.66
CA GLY A 106 -3.56 12.54 -8.81
C GLY A 106 -4.56 11.51 -8.27
N GLN A 107 -4.12 10.28 -7.95
CA GLN A 107 -5.03 9.25 -7.44
C GLN A 107 -5.51 9.59 -6.03
N VAL A 108 -6.78 9.29 -5.78
CA VAL A 108 -7.48 9.66 -4.56
C VAL A 108 -8.57 8.65 -4.24
N THR A 109 -8.75 8.35 -2.95
CA THR A 109 -9.84 7.50 -2.48
C THR A 109 -11.17 8.24 -2.50
N PRO A 110 -12.30 7.52 -2.45
CA PRO A 110 -13.54 8.10 -1.95
C PRO A 110 -13.38 8.65 -0.53
N VAL A 111 -14.31 9.49 -0.08
CA VAL A 111 -14.44 9.75 1.35
C VAL A 111 -15.03 8.52 2.01
N HIS A 112 -14.34 7.99 3.01
CA HIS A 112 -14.73 6.75 3.65
C HIS A 112 -14.36 6.74 5.13
N GLY A 113 -15.17 6.05 5.92
CA GLY A 113 -14.73 5.45 7.18
C GLY A 113 -14.36 3.98 6.96
N HIS A 114 -14.20 3.24 8.05
CA HIS A 114 -13.87 1.82 7.99
C HIS A 114 -14.92 0.99 8.74
N HIS A 115 -15.19 -0.22 8.25
CA HIS A 115 -16.00 -1.21 8.97
C HIS A 115 -15.20 -1.95 10.08
N THR A 116 -13.92 -1.66 10.17
CA THR A 116 -12.94 -2.26 11.10
C THR A 116 -11.93 -1.19 11.52
N TRP A 117 -10.91 -1.55 12.29
CA TRP A 117 -9.76 -0.68 12.52
C TRP A 117 -8.85 -0.62 11.30
N CYS A 118 -8.14 0.49 11.12
CA CYS A 118 -7.14 0.68 10.08
C CYS A 118 -5.90 1.37 10.64
N GLY A 119 -4.73 0.80 10.42
CA GLY A 119 -3.44 1.48 10.58
C GLY A 119 -2.77 1.64 9.22
N TYR A 120 -2.13 2.78 8.97
CA TYR A 120 -1.28 2.92 7.79
C TYR A 120 -0.02 3.73 8.04
N ARG A 121 0.98 3.51 7.17
CA ARG A 121 2.23 4.26 7.12
C ARG A 121 2.58 4.60 5.69
N VAL A 122 2.95 5.85 5.42
CA VAL A 122 3.55 6.24 4.14
C VAL A 122 5.01 5.78 4.14
N VAL A 123 5.39 4.99 3.14
CA VAL A 123 6.76 4.44 3.00
C VAL A 123 7.56 5.24 1.98
N LYS A 124 6.94 5.63 0.85
CA LYS A 124 7.57 6.40 -0.22
C LYS A 124 6.69 7.57 -0.63
N GLY A 125 7.31 8.71 -0.93
CA GLY A 125 6.59 9.92 -1.36
C GLY A 125 5.83 10.59 -0.20
N ALA A 126 4.66 11.16 -0.52
CA ALA A 126 3.78 11.75 0.46
C ALA A 126 2.31 11.55 0.03
N LEU A 127 1.43 11.43 1.01
CA LEU A 127 -0.02 11.49 0.81
C LEU A 127 -0.59 12.75 1.45
N THR A 128 -1.71 13.22 0.93
CA THR A 128 -2.58 14.21 1.57
C THR A 128 -3.75 13.45 2.20
N GLU A 129 -3.97 13.66 3.48
CA GLU A 129 -5.10 13.09 4.22
C GLU A 129 -6.07 14.21 4.59
N GLU A 130 -7.28 14.14 4.05
CA GLU A 130 -8.38 15.04 4.34
C GLU A 130 -9.33 14.34 5.32
N TRP A 131 -9.73 15.04 6.38
CA TRP A 131 -10.60 14.50 7.43
C TRP A 131 -11.99 15.12 7.35
N PHE A 132 -12.98 14.31 7.72
CA PHE A 132 -14.39 14.68 7.70
C PHE A 132 -15.06 14.27 9.02
N SER A 133 -16.14 14.94 9.37
CA SER A 133 -16.96 14.64 10.54
C SER A 133 -18.40 14.46 10.10
N ALA A 134 -19.02 13.33 10.46
CA ALA A 134 -20.45 13.14 10.29
C ALA A 134 -21.18 14.05 11.30
N ARG A 135 -21.69 15.19 10.83
CA ARG A 135 -22.43 16.14 11.67
C ARG A 135 -23.89 16.13 11.22
N GLY A 136 -24.79 15.72 12.10
CA GLY A 136 -26.23 15.70 11.82
C GLY A 136 -26.81 14.28 11.80
N THR A 137 -28.07 14.18 11.36
CA THR A 137 -28.85 12.92 11.36
C THR A 137 -29.04 12.33 9.97
N ASP A 138 -28.62 13.04 8.92
CA ASP A 138 -28.75 12.64 7.51
C ASP A 138 -27.59 11.76 7.02
N GLY A 139 -26.59 11.51 7.87
CA GLY A 139 -25.47 10.59 7.61
C GLY A 139 -24.37 11.16 6.71
N ARG A 140 -24.46 12.45 6.33
CA ARG A 140 -23.43 13.11 5.52
C ARG A 140 -22.29 13.62 6.39
N ALA A 141 -21.11 13.78 5.77
CA ALA A 141 -19.94 14.31 6.45
C ALA A 141 -19.48 15.66 5.87
N SER A 142 -19.03 16.52 6.78
CA SER A 142 -18.46 17.82 6.45
C SER A 142 -16.94 17.79 6.62
N TYR A 143 -16.22 18.50 5.74
CA TYR A 143 -14.76 18.63 5.80
C TYR A 143 -14.32 19.35 7.08
N ILE A 144 -13.28 18.83 7.75
CA ILE A 144 -12.75 19.42 8.99
C ILE A 144 -11.25 19.77 8.92
N GLY A 145 -10.53 19.32 7.89
CA GLY A 145 -9.13 19.69 7.73
C GLY A 145 -8.34 18.76 6.84
N THR A 146 -7.09 19.15 6.57
CA THR A 146 -6.16 18.38 5.75
C THR A 146 -4.79 18.32 6.40
N ARG A 147 -4.08 17.22 6.18
CA ARG A 147 -2.72 17.02 6.67
C ARG A 147 -1.88 16.31 5.61
N MET A 148 -0.69 16.85 5.37
CA MET A 148 0.32 16.14 4.59
C MET A 148 0.97 15.03 5.43
N ARG A 149 1.12 13.86 4.81
CA ARG A 149 1.69 12.64 5.37
C ARG A 149 2.93 12.27 4.55
N PRO A 150 4.11 12.83 4.88
CA PRO A 150 5.35 12.45 4.20
C PRO A 150 5.75 11.01 4.54
N ALA A 151 6.70 10.46 3.79
CA ALA A 151 7.34 9.19 4.13
C ALA A 151 7.74 9.15 5.61
N GLY A 152 7.35 8.07 6.28
CA GLY A 152 7.51 7.86 7.71
C GLY A 152 6.34 8.30 8.58
N ALA A 153 5.38 9.07 8.05
CA ALA A 153 4.14 9.38 8.76
C ALA A 153 3.27 8.13 8.90
N ALA A 154 2.66 7.97 10.07
CA ALA A 154 1.68 6.92 10.35
C ALA A 154 0.37 7.53 10.87
N SER A 155 -0.70 6.77 10.73
CA SER A 155 -2.02 7.08 11.28
C SER A 155 -2.71 5.78 11.68
N PHE A 156 -3.56 5.85 12.69
CA PHE A 156 -4.41 4.76 13.12
C PHE A 156 -5.82 5.29 13.38
N VAL A 157 -6.81 4.51 12.97
CA VAL A 157 -8.22 4.76 13.25
C VAL A 157 -8.84 3.48 13.79
N GLY A 158 -9.50 3.59 14.93
CA GLY A 158 -10.21 2.48 15.55
C GLY A 158 -11.49 2.12 14.79
N PRO A 159 -12.16 1.01 15.18
CA PRO A 159 -13.45 0.64 14.64
C PRO A 159 -14.53 1.53 15.26
N ALA A 160 -14.85 2.66 14.63
CA ALA A 160 -15.88 3.59 15.11
C ALA A 160 -16.50 4.39 13.95
N SER A 161 -17.54 5.17 14.26
CA SER A 161 -18.11 6.18 13.36
C SER A 161 -17.11 7.28 12.96
N ASP A 162 -16.02 7.38 13.72
CA ASP A 162 -15.02 8.43 13.61
C ASP A 162 -13.89 8.03 12.68
N GLY A 163 -13.10 9.03 12.28
CA GLY A 163 -11.98 8.84 11.37
C GLY A 163 -12.36 8.67 9.90
N ILE A 164 -13.43 9.36 9.50
CA ILE A 164 -13.82 9.51 8.10
C ILE A 164 -12.74 10.34 7.40
N HIS A 165 -12.14 9.80 6.36
CA HIS A 165 -11.06 10.47 5.66
C HIS A 165 -11.02 10.19 4.16
N ARG A 166 -10.15 10.91 3.48
CA ARG A 166 -9.76 10.69 2.09
C ARG A 166 -8.27 10.81 1.97
N LEU A 167 -7.66 9.84 1.31
CA LEU A 167 -6.23 9.85 0.99
C LEU A 167 -6.06 10.19 -0.48
N ALA A 168 -5.12 11.08 -0.77
CA ALA A 168 -4.78 11.49 -2.12
C ALA A 168 -3.27 11.56 -2.31
N ASN A 169 -2.78 11.09 -3.45
CA ASN A 169 -1.45 11.49 -3.92
C ASN A 169 -1.58 12.79 -4.72
N ARG A 170 -1.36 13.93 -4.04
CA ARG A 170 -1.32 15.26 -4.67
C ARG A 170 0.07 15.64 -5.21
N GLY A 171 1.04 14.73 -5.14
CA GLY A 171 2.40 14.92 -5.64
C GLY A 171 2.54 14.63 -7.13
N THR A 172 3.78 14.73 -7.62
CA THR A 172 4.15 14.47 -9.03
C THR A 172 4.84 13.12 -9.24
N THR A 173 5.05 12.36 -8.17
CA THR A 173 5.70 11.04 -8.18
C THR A 173 4.81 9.99 -7.54
N VAL A 174 5.09 8.71 -7.81
CA VAL A 174 4.39 7.60 -7.14
C VAL A 174 4.65 7.66 -5.63
N ALA A 175 3.57 7.57 -4.85
CA ALA A 175 3.61 7.36 -3.41
C ALA A 175 3.26 5.90 -3.09
N VAL A 176 3.81 5.39 -1.99
CA VAL A 176 3.52 4.04 -1.49
C VAL A 176 3.22 4.11 0.00
N SER A 177 2.13 3.49 0.41
CA SER A 177 1.77 3.30 1.82
C SER A 177 1.55 1.82 2.13
N ILE A 178 1.82 1.41 3.36
CA ILE A 178 1.39 0.10 3.87
C ILE A 178 0.19 0.33 4.76
N HIS A 179 -0.88 -0.41 4.52
CA HIS A 179 -2.11 -0.39 5.30
C HIS A 179 -2.33 -1.75 5.95
N VAL A 180 -2.89 -1.75 7.15
CA VAL A 180 -3.34 -2.94 7.87
C VAL A 180 -4.77 -2.72 8.33
N TYR A 181 -5.62 -3.70 8.06
CA TYR A 181 -7.04 -3.67 8.37
C TYR A 181 -7.43 -4.91 9.15
N GLY A 182 -8.36 -4.79 10.10
CA GLY A 182 -8.91 -5.94 10.81
C GLY A 182 -9.93 -6.74 10.01
N VAL A 183 -9.52 -7.33 8.88
CA VAL A 183 -10.35 -8.17 8.00
C VAL A 183 -9.58 -9.40 7.52
N HIS A 184 -10.31 -10.40 6.98
CA HIS A 184 -9.72 -11.45 6.16
C HIS A 184 -9.17 -10.89 4.84
N ALA A 185 -8.19 -11.60 4.25
CA ALA A 185 -7.51 -11.16 3.03
C ALA A 185 -8.46 -11.01 1.82
N ASP A 186 -9.47 -11.88 1.70
CA ASP A 186 -10.49 -11.84 0.63
C ASP A 186 -11.42 -10.61 0.72
N ALA A 187 -11.53 -10.01 1.91
CA ALA A 187 -12.33 -8.82 2.18
C ALA A 187 -11.57 -7.50 1.95
N LEU A 188 -10.25 -7.56 1.69
CA LEU A 188 -9.38 -6.39 1.57
C LEU A 188 -9.83 -5.41 0.47
N ALA A 189 -10.37 -5.91 -0.65
CA ALA A 189 -10.81 -5.06 -1.75
C ALA A 189 -12.18 -4.41 -1.49
N SER A 190 -13.12 -5.14 -0.90
CA SER A 190 -14.55 -4.81 -0.98
C SER A 190 -15.26 -4.49 0.35
N ARG A 191 -14.67 -4.83 1.50
CA ARG A 191 -15.37 -4.72 2.82
C ARG A 191 -14.65 -3.88 3.85
N VAL A 192 -13.54 -3.25 3.47
CA VAL A 192 -12.78 -2.37 4.35
C VAL A 192 -13.49 -1.02 4.48
N ASN A 193 -13.84 -0.41 3.35
CA ASN A 193 -14.32 0.97 3.29
C ASN A 193 -15.83 1.02 3.54
N ARG A 194 -16.23 1.93 4.42
CA ARG A 194 -17.61 2.43 4.51
C ARG A 194 -17.66 3.77 3.78
N LEU A 195 -18.22 3.79 2.58
CA LEU A 195 -18.36 5.05 1.82
C LEU A 195 -19.25 6.04 2.55
N VAL A 196 -18.90 7.32 2.47
CA VAL A 196 -19.61 8.41 3.15
C VAL A 196 -19.90 9.51 2.15
N ASP A 197 -21.17 9.87 2.06
CA ASP A 197 -21.61 11.02 1.26
C ASP A 197 -21.22 12.34 1.94
N LEU A 198 -20.92 13.34 1.12
CA LEU A 198 -20.58 14.67 1.59
C LEU A 198 -21.79 15.60 1.53
N ASP A 199 -21.78 16.61 2.40
CA ASP A 199 -22.69 17.76 2.29
C ASP A 199 -22.40 18.60 1.04
N ASP A 200 -21.13 18.63 0.64
CA ASP A 200 -20.64 19.46 -0.46
C ASP A 200 -20.41 18.62 -1.75
N PRO A 201 -21.21 18.85 -2.81
CA PRO A 201 -21.08 18.13 -4.08
C PRO A 201 -19.81 18.46 -4.87
N VAL A 202 -19.10 19.54 -4.56
CA VAL A 202 -17.81 19.87 -5.20
C VAL A 202 -16.71 18.94 -4.70
N LEU A 203 -16.79 18.50 -3.44
CA LEU A 203 -15.81 17.61 -2.82
C LEU A 203 -16.02 16.13 -3.16
N SER A 204 -17.14 15.73 -3.79
CA SER A 204 -17.46 14.33 -4.07
C SER A 204 -16.86 13.78 -5.38
N ALA A 205 -16.38 14.63 -6.29
CA ALA A 205 -16.32 14.31 -7.72
C ALA A 205 -15.04 13.64 -8.28
N THR A 206 -14.12 13.07 -7.48
CA THR A 206 -12.81 12.62 -8.03
C THR A 206 -12.28 11.25 -7.59
N ALA A 207 -13.11 10.35 -7.07
CA ALA A 207 -12.62 9.10 -6.51
C ALA A 207 -12.68 7.90 -7.47
N ALA A 208 -11.62 7.10 -7.50
CA ALA A 208 -11.62 5.75 -8.08
C ALA A 208 -11.30 4.75 -6.96
N GLU A 209 -12.06 3.66 -6.85
CA GLU A 209 -11.76 2.57 -5.90
C GLU A 209 -10.57 1.72 -6.39
N ALA A 210 -9.92 0.99 -5.48
CA ALA A 210 -8.85 0.06 -5.83
C ALA A 210 -9.34 -1.25 -6.45
N GLU A 211 -8.45 -1.93 -7.21
CA GLU A 211 -8.49 -3.40 -7.37
C GLU A 211 -7.59 -4.04 -6.31
#